data_AF-A0A067QN32-F1
#
_entry.id   AF-A0A067QN32-F1
#
_cell.length_a   1.000
_cell.length_b   1.000
_cell.length_c   1.000
_cell.angle_alpha   90.00
_cell.angle_beta   90.00
_cell.angle_gamma   90.00
#
_symmetry.space_group_name_H-M   'P 1'
#
loop_
_entity.id
_entity.type
_entity.pdbx_description
1 polymer ?
#
loop_
_entity_poly.entity_id
_entity_poly.type
_entity_poly.pdbx_seq_one_letter_code
_entity_poly.pdbx_strand_id
1 'polypeptide(L)' 'VLHPTYKLSYFWKRKWPDDWIETTVELVHDKWTAHYKPHSSSPVLSTPVHHHRCSLPLFR' A
#
# COMPACT_ATOMS: atom_id res chain seq x y z
N VAL A 1 1.59 -19.91 2.98
CA VAL A 1 1.81 -18.45 3.12
C VAL A 1 0.59 -17.84 3.82
N LEU A 2 0.77 -17.10 4.92
CA LEU A 2 -0.34 -16.51 5.68
C LEU A 2 -0.76 -15.17 5.07
N HIS A 3 -2.07 -14.94 4.92
CA HIS A 3 -2.58 -13.64 4.46
C HIS A 3 -2.20 -12.52 5.44
N PRO A 4 -1.76 -11.32 4.98
CA PRO A 4 -1.28 -10.25 5.85
C PRO A 4 -2.24 -9.87 6.98
N THR A 5 -3.54 -9.88 6.71
CA THR A 5 -4.61 -9.60 7.71
C THR A 5 -4.54 -10.50 8.94
N TYR A 6 -4.03 -11.72 8.81
CA TYR A 6 -3.97 -12.68 9.91
C TYR A 6 -2.62 -12.72 10.62
N LYS A 7 -1.59 -12.00 10.15
CA LYS A 7 -0.25 -12.06 10.73
C LYS A 7 -0.22 -11.61 12.19
N LEU A 8 -0.90 -10.51 12.54
CA LEU A 8 -0.94 -10.03 13.93
C LEU A 8 -1.64 -11.02 14.85
N SER A 9 -2.81 -11.50 14.46
CA SER A 9 -3.53 -12.54 15.20
C SER A 9 -2.73 -13.82 15.35
N TYR A 10 -1.88 -14.15 14.38
CA TYR A 10 -0.97 -15.30 14.47
C TYR A 10 0.11 -15.10 15.54
N PHE A 11 0.75 -13.92 15.60
CA PHE A 11 1.77 -13.64 16.61
C PHE A 11 1.22 -13.69 18.04
N TRP A 12 0.03 -13.13 18.27
CA TRP A 12 -0.65 -13.25 19.57
C TRP A 12 -0.99 -14.70 19.92
N LYS A 13 -1.52 -15.49 18.96
CA LYS A 13 -1.82 -16.92 19.18
C LYS A 13 -0.58 -17.74 19.49
N ARG A 14 0.57 -17.34 18.93
CA ARG A 14 1.87 -17.94 19.20
C ARG A 14 2.51 -17.45 20.49
N LYS A 15 1.82 -16.59 21.27
CA LYS A 15 2.31 -16.06 22.55
C LYS A 15 3.67 -15.37 22.40
N TRP A 16 3.85 -14.65 21.30
CA TRP A 16 5.01 -13.78 21.16
C TRP A 16 4.96 -12.67 22.22
N PRO A 17 6.13 -12.18 22.67
CA PRO A 17 6.18 -11.02 23.54
C PRO A 17 5.46 -9.83 22.90
N ASP A 18 4.64 -9.11 23.67
CA ASP A 18 3.82 -8.02 23.14
C ASP A 18 4.69 -6.89 22.57
N ASP A 19 5.83 -6.63 23.21
CA ASP A 19 6.88 -5.70 22.78
C ASP A 19 7.46 -6.08 21.39
N TRP A 20 7.58 -7.36 21.08
CA TRP A 20 8.03 -7.81 19.75
C TRP A 20 6.96 -7.58 18.69
N ILE A 21 5.70 -7.77 19.06
CA ILE A 21 4.57 -7.55 18.15
C ILE A 21 4.47 -6.06 17.83
N GLU A 22 4.56 -5.21 18.84
CA GLU A 22 4.58 -3.75 18.71
C GLU A 22 5.74 -3.29 17.83
N THR A 23 6.97 -3.71 18.16
CA THR A 23 8.16 -3.39 17.36
C THR A 23 8.00 -3.81 15.89
N THR A 24 7.39 -4.98 15.65
CA THR A 24 7.16 -5.45 14.27
C THR A 24 6.16 -4.57 13.52
N VAL A 25 5.09 -4.12 14.20
CA VAL A 25 4.11 -3.20 13.60
C VAL A 25 4.77 -1.88 13.24
N GLU A 26 5.56 -1.31 14.15
CA GLU A 26 6.29 -0.06 13.93
C GLU A 26 7.23 -0.16 12.72
N LEU A 27 8.11 -1.16 12.70
CA LEU A 27 9.07 -1.37 11.61
C LEU A 27 8.39 -1.52 10.25
N VAL A 28 7.27 -2.24 10.18
CA VAL A 28 6.52 -2.43 8.93
C VAL A 28 5.87 -1.12 8.49
N HIS A 29 5.28 -0.36 9.42
CA HIS A 29 4.63 0.90 9.12
C HIS A 29 5.64 1.97 8.67
N ASP A 30 6.82 2.01 9.30
CA ASP A 30 7.92 2.90 8.92
C ASP A 30 8.43 2.59 7.52
N LYS A 31 8.68 1.30 7.22
CA LYS A 31 9.09 0.88 5.88
C LYS A 31 8.02 1.15 4.84
N TRP A 32 6.75 0.94 5.16
CA TRP A 32 5.64 1.28 4.28
C TRP A 32 5.60 2.79 4.01
N THR A 33 5.69 3.60 5.06
CA THR A 33 5.67 5.06 4.97
C THR A 33 6.84 5.60 4.14
N ALA A 34 8.03 5.05 4.31
CA ALA A 34 9.24 5.50 3.63
C ALA A 34 9.31 5.10 2.15
N HIS A 35 8.71 3.98 1.76
CA HIS A 35 8.93 3.40 0.42
C HIS A 35 7.68 3.21 -0.43
N TYR A 36 6.50 3.13 0.19
CA TYR A 36 5.27 2.72 -0.50
C TYR A 36 4.12 3.70 -0.35
N LYS A 37 4.07 4.48 0.75
CA LYS A 37 3.05 5.50 0.94
C LYS A 37 3.15 6.50 -0.22
N PRO A 38 2.06 6.72 -0.99
CA PRO A 38 2.08 7.71 -2.05
C PRO A 38 2.44 9.06 -1.44
N HIS A 39 3.62 9.57 -1.79
CA HIS A 39 3.88 10.98 -1.58
C HIS A 39 2.89 11.69 -2.51
N SER A 40 2.08 12.60 -1.96
CA SER A 40 1.35 13.55 -2.78
C SER A 40 2.42 14.32 -3.54
N SER A 41 2.73 13.85 -4.75
CA SER A 41 3.53 14.60 -5.69
C SER A 41 2.79 15.92 -5.85
N SER A 42 3.42 16.98 -5.35
CA SER A 42 3.15 18.35 -5.77
C SER A 42 2.76 18.34 -7.24
N PRO A 43 1.66 19.02 -7.63
CA PRO A 43 1.01 18.83 -8.92
C PRO A 43 2.06 18.82 -10.00
N VAL A 44 2.29 17.64 -10.57
CA VAL A 44 3.15 17.48 -11.73
C VAL A 44 2.50 18.36 -12.77
N LEU A 45 3.16 19.48 -13.08
CA LEU A 45 2.71 20.44 -14.07
C LEU A 45 2.27 19.62 -15.28
N SER A 46 0.96 19.65 -15.55
CA SER A 46 0.31 18.81 -16.52
C SER A 46 0.93 19.04 -17.89
N THR A 47 1.95 18.27 -18.25
CA THR A 47 2.20 18.02 -19.66
C THR A 47 0.92 17.41 -20.17
N PRO A 48 0.25 18.00 -21.18
CA PRO A 48 -0.97 17.44 -21.71
C PRO A 48 -0.59 16.08 -22.30
N VAL A 49 -0.83 15.02 -21.52
CA VAL A 49 -0.93 13.67 -22.05
C VAL A 49 -2.12 13.76 -22.99
N HIS A 50 -1.82 13.90 -24.27
CA HIS A 50 -2.78 13.78 -25.34
C HIS A 50 -3.27 12.33 -25.26
N HIS A 51 -4.26 12.07 -24.40
CA HIS A 51 -5.04 10.86 -24.46
C HIS A 51 -5.64 10.86 -25.86
N HIS A 52 -5.06 10.08 -26.77
CA HIS A 52 -5.82 9.58 -27.89
C HIS A 52 -6.95 8.78 -27.28
N ARG A 53 -8.06 9.49 -27.08
CA ARG A 53 -9.34 8.97 -26.65
C ARG A 53 -9.62 7.78 -27.56
N CYS A 54 -9.56 6.57 -27.01
CA CYS A 54 -10.12 5.41 -27.67
C CYS A 54 -11.62 5.70 -27.83
N SER A 55 -11.99 6.28 -28.97
CA SER A 55 -13.37 6.32 -29.42
C SER A 55 -13.77 4.88 -29.69
N LEU A 56 -14.49 4.27 -28.75
CA LEU A 56 -15.24 3.06 -29.02
C LEU A 56 -16.27 3.39 -30.11
N PRO A 57 -16.30 2.67 -31.25
CA PRO A 57 -17.39 2.84 -32.19
C PRO A 57 -18.67 2.40 -31.49
N LEU A 58 -19.64 3.32 -31.44
CA LEU A 58 -21.02 3.03 -31.09
C LEU A 58 -21.57 2.11 -32.20
N PHE A 59 -21.45 0.79 -32.05
CA PHE A 59 -22.16 -0.14 -32.90
C PHE A 59 -23.65 -0.05 -32.53
N ARG A 60 -24.39 0.53 -33.48
CA ARG A 60 -25.84 0.63 -33.57
C ARG A 60 -26.45 -0.74 -33.88
#